data_AF-A0A955BKN8-F1
#
_entry.id   AF-A0A955BKN8-F1
#
_cell.length_a   1.000
_cell.length_b   1.000
_cell.length_c   1.000
_cell.angle_alpha   90.00
_cell.angle_beta   90.00
_cell.angle_gamma   90.00
#
_symmetry.space_group_name_H-M   'P 1'
#
loop_
_entity.id
_entity.type
_entity.pdbx_description
1 polymer ?
#
loop_
_entity_poly.entity_id
_entity_poly.type
_entity_poly.pdbx_seq_one_letter_code
_entity_poly.pdbx_strand_id
1 'polypeptide(L)'
;MTRYLGAGFALQLGMSPLRHNYLVLGECIMADRSINVAQARNDVQVANALLVCAYEDDEKCKQNQLEDSISLQEFNTKKDELTEDREIIFYCACPNDELSSELAQQYQDRGFRQAKFLEGGVEAWKNQGFPVA
;
A
#
# COMPACT_ATOMS: atom_id res chain seq x y z
N MET A 1 -54.51 -33.67 -21.69
CA MET A 1 -53.77 -33.34 -20.45
C MET A 1 -52.31 -33.69 -20.68
N THR A 2 -51.42 -32.70 -20.74
CA THR A 2 -50.06 -32.67 -20.15
C THR A 2 -49.46 -31.31 -20.50
N ARG A 3 -49.05 -30.58 -19.46
CA ARG A 3 -48.47 -29.23 -19.47
C ARG A 3 -47.05 -29.27 -20.03
N TYR A 4 -46.57 -28.19 -20.65
CA TYR A 4 -45.24 -27.62 -20.39
C TYR A 4 -45.17 -26.19 -20.92
N LEU A 5 -45.13 -25.23 -19.98
CA LEU A 5 -44.72 -23.85 -20.20
C LEU A 5 -43.19 -23.85 -20.13
N GLY A 6 -42.52 -23.43 -21.21
CA GLY A 6 -41.09 -23.17 -21.24
C GLY A 6 -40.85 -21.73 -21.67
N ALA A 7 -40.76 -20.82 -20.70
CA ALA A 7 -40.27 -19.47 -20.92
C ALA A 7 -38.76 -19.54 -21.17
N GLY A 8 -38.33 -19.22 -22.38
CA GLY A 8 -36.93 -19.02 -22.71
C GLY A 8 -36.44 -17.74 -22.05
N PHE A 9 -35.84 -17.85 -20.86
CA PHE A 9 -34.95 -16.82 -20.33
C PHE A 9 -33.64 -16.92 -21.12
N ALA A 10 -33.43 -16.00 -22.05
CA ALA A 10 -32.13 -15.74 -22.62
C ALA A 10 -31.22 -15.28 -21.47
N LEU A 11 -30.32 -16.17 -21.04
CA LEU A 11 -29.24 -15.85 -20.14
C LEU A 11 -28.34 -14.81 -20.82
N GLN A 12 -28.49 -13.58 -20.37
CA GLN A 12 -27.53 -12.51 -20.57
C GLN A 12 -26.23 -12.97 -19.89
N LEU A 13 -25.31 -13.49 -20.68
CA LEU A 13 -23.99 -13.91 -20.23
C LEU A 13 -23.35 -12.73 -19.50
N GLY A 14 -23.05 -12.96 -18.22
CA GLY A 14 -22.42 -11.99 -17.34
C GLY A 14 -21.13 -11.45 -17.94
N MET A 15 -21.04 -10.12 -17.97
CA MET A 15 -19.76 -9.44 -17.95
C MET A 15 -19.11 -9.72 -16.59
N SER A 16 -18.40 -10.84 -16.50
CA SER A 16 -17.50 -11.10 -15.38
C SER A 16 -16.28 -10.17 -15.52
N PRO A 17 -15.83 -9.50 -14.44
CA PRO A 17 -14.66 -8.66 -14.50
C PRO A 17 -13.41 -9.51 -14.77
N LEU A 18 -12.49 -8.89 -15.49
CA LEU A 18 -11.33 -9.48 -16.15
C LEU A 18 -10.49 -10.34 -15.19
N ARG A 19 -10.49 -11.65 -15.41
CA ARG A 19 -9.47 -12.56 -14.90
C ARG A 19 -8.23 -12.36 -15.78
N HIS A 20 -7.37 -11.39 -15.41
CA HIS A 20 -6.15 -11.14 -16.16
C HIS A 20 -5.18 -12.32 -16.02
N ASN A 21 -4.94 -12.95 -17.16
CA ASN A 21 -4.07 -14.09 -17.37
C ASN A 21 -2.61 -13.63 -17.23
N TYR A 22 -1.87 -14.33 -16.38
CA TYR A 22 -0.52 -13.97 -15.93
C TYR A 22 0.52 -14.34 -17.01
N LEU A 23 1.08 -13.33 -17.68
CA LEU A 23 2.34 -13.41 -18.43
C LEU A 23 3.07 -12.08 -18.23
N VAL A 24 3.91 -11.97 -17.20
CA VAL A 24 4.79 -10.82 -16.99
C VAL A 24 6.22 -11.26 -17.28
N LEU A 25 6.67 -11.03 -18.51
CA LEU A 25 8.09 -11.04 -18.87
C LEU A 25 8.61 -9.62 -18.70
N GLY A 26 9.38 -9.38 -17.64
CA GLY A 26 10.48 -8.40 -17.67
C GLY A 26 10.21 -6.94 -17.29
N GLU A 27 8.97 -6.48 -17.13
CA GLU A 27 8.65 -5.12 -16.64
C GLU A 27 7.43 -5.19 -15.70
N CYS A 28 7.41 -4.40 -14.61
CA CYS A 28 6.29 -4.16 -13.67
C CYS A 28 6.27 -4.78 -12.26
N ILE A 29 7.29 -5.53 -11.77
CA ILE A 29 7.31 -5.90 -10.33
C ILE A 29 7.79 -4.72 -9.43
N MET A 30 8.45 -3.71 -10.02
CA MET A 30 8.89 -2.51 -9.27
C MET A 30 7.76 -1.48 -9.10
N ALA A 31 6.90 -1.31 -10.11
CA ALA A 31 5.92 -0.22 -10.18
C ALA A 31 4.76 -0.36 -9.17
N ASP A 32 4.52 -1.56 -8.66
CA ASP A 32 3.46 -1.80 -7.66
C ASP A 32 3.95 -1.54 -6.21
N ARG A 33 5.25 -1.29 -6.03
CA ARG A 33 5.88 -1.18 -4.70
C ARG A 33 6.07 0.26 -4.23
N SER A 34 5.74 1.23 -5.08
CA SER A 34 5.84 2.64 -4.75
C SER A 34 4.46 3.30 -4.78
N ILE A 35 4.30 4.37 -4.01
CA ILE A 35 3.08 5.17 -3.96
C ILE A 35 3.44 6.65 -3.89
N ASN A 36 2.75 7.47 -4.69
CA ASN A 36 2.95 8.91 -4.64
C ASN A 36 2.32 9.53 -3.39
N VAL A 37 2.81 10.71 -3.02
CA VAL A 37 2.41 11.42 -1.79
C VAL A 37 0.91 11.71 -1.71
N ALA A 38 0.28 12.12 -2.82
CA ALA A 38 -1.13 12.48 -2.82
C ALA A 38 -2.03 11.27 -2.56
N GLN A 39 -1.73 10.14 -3.20
CA GLN A 39 -2.44 8.88 -3.00
C GLN A 39 -2.20 8.35 -1.57
N ALA A 40 -0.94 8.32 -1.13
CA ALA A 40 -0.60 7.88 0.24
C ALA A 40 -1.35 8.68 1.32
N ARG A 41 -1.40 10.02 1.19
CA ARG A 41 -2.14 10.85 2.13
C ARG A 41 -3.63 10.53 2.12
N ASN A 42 -4.23 10.33 0.94
CA ASN A 42 -5.63 9.96 0.84
C ASN A 42 -5.92 8.63 1.55
N ASP A 43 -5.12 7.60 1.26
CA ASP A 43 -5.30 6.26 1.83
C ASP A 43 -5.11 6.24 3.35
N VAL A 44 -4.20 7.04 3.87
CA VAL A 44 -4.00 7.21 5.33
C VAL A 44 -5.20 7.92 5.97
N GLN A 45 -5.69 9.01 5.37
CA GLN A 45 -6.79 9.80 5.93
C GLN A 45 -8.13 9.06 5.96
N VAL A 46 -8.38 8.17 5.01
CA VAL A 46 -9.58 7.32 5.00
C VAL A 46 -9.35 5.99 5.76
N ALA A 47 -8.25 5.88 6.50
CA ALA A 47 -7.84 4.72 7.28
C ALA A 47 -7.74 3.41 6.47
N ASN A 48 -7.43 3.48 5.18
CA ASN A 48 -7.14 2.33 4.32
C ASN A 48 -5.69 1.88 4.42
N ALA A 49 -4.76 2.80 4.72
CA ALA A 49 -3.34 2.52 4.86
C ALA A 49 -2.80 2.82 6.27
N LEU A 50 -1.62 2.31 6.56
CA LEU A 50 -0.77 2.76 7.68
C LEU A 50 0.47 3.42 7.11
N LEU A 51 0.76 4.65 7.54
CA LEU A 51 2.00 5.35 7.22
C LEU A 51 3.04 5.05 8.30
N VAL A 52 4.17 4.48 7.90
CA VAL A 52 5.19 3.96 8.81
C VAL A 52 6.53 4.60 8.52
N CYS A 53 7.10 5.20 9.56
CA CYS A 53 8.45 5.73 9.53
C CYS A 53 9.47 4.60 9.46
N ALA A 54 10.36 4.62 8.47
CA ALA A 54 11.28 3.51 8.19
C ALA A 54 12.49 3.44 9.13
N TYR A 55 12.73 4.45 9.97
CA TYR A 55 13.89 4.48 10.87
C TYR A 55 13.69 3.56 12.08
N GLU A 56 14.72 2.76 12.39
CA GLU A 56 14.80 2.00 13.65
C GLU A 56 15.02 2.91 14.87
N ASP A 57 15.66 4.06 14.67
CA ASP A 57 15.87 5.07 15.70
C ASP A 57 14.63 5.97 15.82
N ASP A 58 13.92 5.84 16.93
CA ASP A 58 12.71 6.62 17.22
C ASP A 58 12.98 8.14 17.30
N GLU A 59 14.17 8.58 17.73
CA GLU A 59 14.50 10.00 17.77
C GLU A 59 14.69 10.55 16.35
N LYS A 60 15.34 9.79 15.48
CA LYS A 60 15.45 10.14 14.06
C LYS A 60 14.07 10.15 13.39
N CYS A 61 13.19 9.24 13.80
CA CYS A 61 11.82 9.22 13.33
C CYS A 61 11.06 10.48 13.75
N LYS A 62 11.10 10.86 15.04
CA LYS A 62 10.45 12.07 15.57
C LYS A 62 10.89 13.34 14.85
N GLN A 63 12.17 13.46 14.51
CA GLN A 63 12.69 14.59 13.74
C GLN A 63 12.14 14.71 12.32
N ASN A 64 11.60 13.61 11.77
CA ASN A 64 11.13 13.50 10.40
C ASN A 64 9.68 13.00 10.33
N GLN A 65 8.94 13.10 11.43
CA GLN A 65 7.64 12.44 11.55
C GLN A 65 6.60 13.14 10.67
N LEU A 66 5.92 12.38 9.82
CA LEU A 66 4.81 12.90 9.01
C LEU A 66 3.53 12.86 9.84
N GLU A 67 2.58 13.77 9.58
CA GLU A 67 1.26 13.69 10.21
C GLU A 67 0.63 12.31 9.95
N ASP A 68 -0.09 11.77 10.94
CA ASP A 68 -0.77 10.47 10.91
C ASP A 68 0.16 9.25 10.71
N SER A 69 1.48 9.41 10.92
CA SER A 69 2.45 8.32 10.87
C SER A 69 2.75 7.70 12.24
N ILE A 70 3.09 6.41 12.22
CA ILE A 70 3.58 5.63 13.38
C ILE A 70 5.07 5.28 13.22
N SER A 71 5.76 5.01 14.33
CA SER A 71 7.15 4.54 14.29
C SER A 71 7.25 3.08 13.81
N LEU A 72 8.45 2.68 13.35
CA LEU A 72 8.71 1.28 13.00
C LEU A 72 8.51 0.35 14.20
N GLN A 73 8.86 0.81 15.41
CA GLN A 73 8.66 0.04 16.64
C GLN A 73 7.18 -0.20 16.94
N GLU A 74 6.36 0.84 16.80
CA GLU A 74 4.91 0.73 16.99
C GLU A 74 4.29 -0.22 15.96
N PHE A 75 4.68 -0.08 14.69
CA PHE A 75 4.26 -0.99 13.63
C PHE A 75 4.65 -2.43 13.96
N ASN A 76 5.89 -2.69 14.38
CA ASN A 76 6.37 -4.02 14.75
C ASN A 76 5.60 -4.67 15.91
N THR A 77 5.04 -3.85 16.81
CA THR A 77 4.22 -4.33 17.93
C THR A 77 2.81 -4.73 17.47
N LYS A 78 2.28 -4.05 16.44
CA LYS A 78 0.91 -4.26 15.94
C LYS A 78 0.83 -5.21 14.75
N LYS A 79 1.94 -5.44 14.04
CA LYS A 79 1.96 -6.14 12.73
C LYS A 79 1.31 -7.53 12.77
N ASP A 80 1.39 -8.23 13.89
CA ASP A 80 0.86 -9.59 14.03
C ASP A 80 -0.68 -9.61 14.16
N GLU A 81 -1.29 -8.45 14.41
CA GLU A 81 -2.74 -8.23 14.45
C GLU A 81 -3.27 -7.70 13.11
N LEU A 82 -2.38 -7.31 12.18
CA LEU A 82 -2.77 -6.76 10.88
C LEU A 82 -3.10 -7.88 9.89
N THR A 83 -4.08 -7.62 9.03
CA THR A 83 -4.32 -8.48 7.87
C THR A 83 -3.22 -8.28 6.83
N GLU A 84 -2.81 -9.36 6.16
CA GLU A 84 -1.81 -9.33 5.08
C GLU A 84 -2.19 -8.40 3.89
N ASP A 85 -3.48 -8.11 3.74
CA ASP A 85 -4.03 -7.19 2.73
C ASP A 85 -4.03 -5.71 3.16
N ARG A 86 -3.65 -5.41 4.40
CA ARG A 86 -3.56 -4.03 4.89
C ARG A 86 -2.45 -3.30 4.13
N GLU A 87 -2.76 -2.14 3.56
CA GLU A 87 -1.75 -1.31 2.92
C GLU A 87 -0.83 -0.68 3.97
N ILE A 88 0.47 -0.85 3.77
CA ILE A 88 1.52 -0.34 4.65
C ILE A 88 2.46 0.48 3.80
N ILE A 89 2.66 1.74 4.16
CA ILE A 89 3.44 2.69 3.37
C ILE A 89 4.64 3.11 4.22
N PHE A 90 5.83 2.66 3.85
CA PHE A 90 7.07 3.06 4.51
C PHE A 90 7.60 4.36 3.92
N TYR A 91 8.18 5.23 4.75
CA TYR A 91 8.85 6.44 4.28
C TYR A 91 10.16 6.70 5.03
N CYS A 92 11.12 7.36 4.35
CA CYS A 92 12.34 7.88 4.96
C CYS A 92 12.62 9.31 4.46
N ALA A 93 13.60 9.97 5.07
CA ALA A 93 14.24 11.19 4.54
C ALA A 93 15.60 10.88 3.87
N CYS A 94 15.80 9.62 3.47
CA CYS A 94 17.05 9.13 2.91
C CYS A 94 17.09 9.32 1.38
N PRO A 95 18.27 9.52 0.77
CA PRO A 95 18.37 9.63 -0.69
C PRO A 95 17.79 8.40 -1.37
N ASN A 96 17.06 8.61 -2.47
CA ASN A 96 16.47 7.56 -3.31
C ASN A 96 15.56 6.56 -2.57
N ASP A 97 14.99 6.94 -1.41
CA ASP A 97 14.04 6.13 -0.65
C ASP A 97 14.59 4.73 -0.26
N GLU A 98 15.92 4.61 -0.14
CA GLU A 98 16.64 3.34 0.02
C GLU A 98 16.08 2.49 1.17
N LEU A 99 16.01 3.06 2.38
CA LEU A 99 15.54 2.35 3.57
C LEU A 99 14.05 1.95 3.47
N SER A 100 13.20 2.86 2.98
CA SER A 100 11.76 2.59 2.86
C SER A 100 11.47 1.56 1.76
N SER A 101 12.21 1.59 0.65
CA SER A 101 12.06 0.63 -0.44
C SER A 101 12.52 -0.78 -0.04
N GLU A 102 13.61 -0.88 0.72
CA GLU A 102 14.08 -2.15 1.28
C GLU A 102 13.06 -2.75 2.26
N LEU A 103 12.53 -1.94 3.19
CA LEU A 103 11.52 -2.41 4.14
C LEU A 103 10.24 -2.87 3.43
N ALA A 104 9.75 -2.10 2.45
CA ALA A 104 8.58 -2.49 1.67
C ALA A 104 8.78 -3.87 1.03
N GLN A 105 9.94 -4.10 0.40
CA GLN A 105 10.29 -5.39 -0.16
C GLN A 105 10.35 -6.50 0.90
N GLN A 106 11.04 -6.24 2.01
CA GLN A 106 11.19 -7.21 3.09
C GLN A 106 9.83 -7.66 3.64
N TYR A 107 8.88 -6.73 3.78
CA TYR A 107 7.54 -7.04 4.28
C TYR A 107 6.67 -7.76 3.24
N GLN A 108 6.81 -7.45 1.95
CA GLN A 108 6.20 -8.24 0.88
C GLN A 108 6.69 -9.68 0.87
N ASP A 109 8.00 -9.90 1.02
CA ASP A 109 8.60 -11.23 1.10
C ASP A 109 8.11 -12.05 2.31
N ARG A 110 7.57 -11.34 3.33
CA ARG A 110 6.96 -11.92 4.54
C ARG A 110 5.43 -12.09 4.45
N GLY A 111 4.81 -11.73 3.33
CA GLY A 111 3.38 -11.92 3.06
C GLY A 111 2.53 -10.65 3.10
N PHE A 112 3.08 -9.49 3.46
CA PHE A 112 2.35 -8.22 3.41
C PHE A 112 2.27 -7.71 1.97
N ARG A 113 1.28 -8.20 1.22
CA ARG A 113 1.16 -7.99 -0.24
C ARG A 113 1.08 -6.52 -0.63
N GLN A 114 0.54 -5.67 0.25
CA GLN A 114 0.34 -4.23 0.02
C GLN A 114 1.37 -3.37 0.77
N ALA A 115 2.57 -3.89 1.05
CA ALA A 115 3.66 -3.06 1.57
C ALA A 115 4.34 -2.28 0.44
N LYS A 116 4.36 -0.95 0.57
CA LYS A 116 4.86 0.03 -0.41
C LYS A 116 5.79 1.03 0.25
N PHE A 117 6.52 1.81 -0.55
CA PHE A 117 7.26 2.97 -0.07
C PHE A 117 6.74 4.28 -0.67
N LEU A 118 6.80 5.34 0.12
CA LEU A 118 6.43 6.69 -0.28
C LEU A 118 7.49 7.28 -1.21
N GLU A 119 7.10 7.61 -2.43
CA GLU A 119 8.02 8.19 -3.43
C GLU A 119 8.51 9.58 -3.01
N GLY A 120 9.83 9.75 -3.00
CA GLY A 120 10.51 10.99 -2.60
C GLY A 120 10.43 11.30 -1.11
N GLY A 121 9.87 10.38 -0.32
CA GLY A 121 9.90 10.41 1.13
C GLY A 121 9.40 11.72 1.77
N VAL A 122 10.09 12.12 2.84
CA VAL A 122 9.74 13.30 3.64
C VAL A 122 9.81 14.60 2.84
N GLU A 123 10.73 14.70 1.89
CA GLU A 123 10.90 15.90 1.07
C GLU A 123 9.70 16.09 0.13
N ALA A 124 9.29 15.03 -0.57
CA ALA A 124 8.12 15.08 -1.44
C ALA A 124 6.83 15.41 -0.67
N TRP A 125 6.68 14.91 0.55
CA TRP A 125 5.57 15.26 1.44
C TRP A 125 5.53 16.76 1.76
N LYS A 126 6.66 17.32 2.17
CA LYS A 126 6.79 18.76 2.45
C LYS A 126 6.56 19.62 1.21
N ASN A 127 7.04 19.19 0.05
CA ASN A 127 6.88 19.92 -1.21
C ASN A 127 5.42 20.02 -1.66
N GLN A 128 4.57 19.07 -1.25
CA GLN A 128 3.11 19.14 -1.45
C GLN A 128 2.41 20.04 -0.42
N GLY A 129 3.14 20.63 0.54
CA GLY A 129 2.60 21.47 1.60
C GLY A 129 1.86 20.68 2.68
N PHE A 130 2.16 19.39 2.82
CA PHE A 130 1.51 18.53 3.80
C PHE A 130 2.19 18.65 5.17
N PRO A 131 1.42 18.52 6.28
CA PRO A 131 1.93 18.76 7.63
C PRO A 131 2.87 17.64 8.12
N VAL A 132 3.80 18.03 8.99
CA VAL A 132 4.69 17.14 9.74
C VAL A 132 4.36 17.27 11.23
N ALA A 133 4.61 16.21 12.00
CA ALA A 133 4.30 16.16 13.42
C ALA A 133 5.36 16.84 14.31
#